data_AF-A0A2E0XK61-F1
#
_entry.id   AF-A0A2E0XK61-F1
#
_cell.length_a   1.000
_cell.length_b   1.000
_cell.length_c   1.000
_cell.angle_alpha   90.00
_cell.angle_beta   90.00
_cell.angle_gamma   90.00
#
_symmetry.space_group_name_H-M   'P 1'
#
loop_
_entity.id
_entity.type
_entity.pdbx_description
1 polymer ?
#
loop_
_entity_poly.entity_id
_entity_poly.type
_entity_poly.pdbx_seq_one_letter_code
_entity_poly.pdbx_strand_id
1 'polypeptide(L)'
;MGGNFLRQLPIELSQLTSLTELHLGRNRISQIPSELSNLKKLVSLNLSHNRLTEIPPQILDLRQLETLNLEGNVRSDIVTDFGKLLTYREQMEQTLEQVAVSQEQSEVLKRAAVEARGQAEVAQEQAENANQFKGQFLSQMSHEIRTPMNGVIGSLDLIDEQKLDSEEREHLKKAKNSGQYLLTGINEILQFSELDEGKITYQQQPFDLINTCHEIIEIVLPLSQQKNTELNLDYSPVISGGCLGDQQKIKQVLLNLLGNAIKFTSEGEVKLKFRRISQESE
;
A
#
# COMPACT_ATOMS: atom_id res chain seq x y z
N MET A 1 34.76 51.22 53.42
CA MET A 1 35.48 50.03 53.93
C MET A 1 34.61 48.81 53.65
N GLY A 2 35.04 47.69 53.10
CA GLY A 2 36.38 47.31 52.66
C GLY A 2 36.25 46.42 51.41
N GLY A 3 37.17 46.60 50.46
CA GLY A 3 37.44 45.55 49.49
C GLY A 3 38.00 44.39 50.29
N ASN A 4 37.25 43.28 50.37
CA ASN A 4 37.80 42.09 50.98
C ASN A 4 38.97 41.64 50.09
N PHE A 5 40.13 41.42 50.69
CA PHE A 5 41.30 40.92 49.94
C PHE A 5 41.17 39.41 49.69
N LEU A 6 39.95 38.91 49.49
CA LEU A 6 39.64 37.50 49.29
C LEU A 6 40.37 37.03 48.04
N ARG A 7 41.40 36.19 48.25
CA ARG A 7 42.21 35.60 47.19
C ARG A 7 41.60 34.29 46.67
N GLN A 8 40.78 33.64 47.50
CA GLN A 8 40.13 32.38 47.21
C GLN A 8 38.69 32.42 47.74
N LEU A 9 37.81 31.69 47.07
CA LEU A 9 36.45 31.47 47.54
C LEU A 9 36.45 30.22 48.45
N PRO A 10 36.08 30.33 49.74
CA PRO A 10 36.06 29.17 50.63
C PRO A 10 35.07 28.11 50.15
N ILE A 11 35.49 26.86 50.17
CA ILE A 11 34.68 25.71 49.71
C ILE A 11 33.41 25.55 50.53
N GLU A 12 33.43 25.98 51.80
CA GLU A 12 32.31 25.93 52.74
C GLU A 12 31.12 26.79 52.28
N LEU A 13 31.33 27.78 51.40
CA LEU A 13 30.22 28.55 50.82
C LEU A 13 29.28 27.66 50.00
N SER A 14 29.75 26.53 49.47
CA SER A 14 28.92 25.55 48.78
C SER A 14 27.84 24.91 49.65
N GLN A 15 27.96 25.02 50.99
CA GLN A 15 26.98 24.50 51.95
C GLN A 15 25.75 25.41 52.10
N LEU A 16 25.81 26.65 51.61
CA LEU A 16 24.71 27.61 51.67
C LEU A 16 23.68 27.35 50.56
N THR A 17 23.13 26.14 50.51
CA THR A 17 22.25 25.64 49.41
C THR A 17 20.97 26.43 49.20
N SER A 18 20.63 27.34 50.12
CA SER A 18 19.48 28.26 49.99
C SER A 18 19.85 29.63 49.39
N LEU A 19 21.12 29.88 49.08
CA LEU A 19 21.59 31.15 48.56
C LEU A 19 21.09 31.38 47.13
N THR A 20 20.46 32.53 46.90
CA THR A 20 19.91 32.95 45.59
C THR A 20 20.78 33.99 44.90
N GLU A 21 21.51 34.80 45.66
CA GLU A 21 22.43 35.81 45.13
C GLU A 21 23.77 35.76 45.85
N LEU A 22 24.86 35.85 45.10
CA LEU A 22 26.21 35.88 45.64
C LEU A 22 27.02 37.00 44.99
N HIS A 23 27.32 38.04 45.78
CA HIS A 23 28.04 39.23 45.33
C HIS A 23 29.46 39.25 45.86
N LEU A 24 30.43 38.99 44.98
CA LEU A 24 31.86 38.88 45.26
C LEU A 24 32.69 39.77 44.32
N GLY A 25 32.08 40.82 43.78
CA GLY A 25 32.76 41.77 42.93
C GLY A 25 33.90 42.50 43.67
N ARG A 26 34.93 42.94 42.93
CA ARG A 26 36.07 43.73 43.42
C ARG A 26 36.88 43.04 44.53
N ASN A 27 37.13 41.74 44.38
CA ASN A 27 38.03 40.97 45.24
C ASN A 27 39.33 40.60 44.48
N ARG A 28 40.10 39.62 44.97
CA ARG A 28 41.31 39.11 44.31
C ARG A 28 41.20 37.61 44.01
N ILE A 29 39.98 37.13 43.79
CA ILE A 29 39.69 35.70 43.58
C ILE A 29 40.30 35.27 42.26
N SER A 30 41.12 34.21 42.29
CA SER A 30 41.79 33.68 41.09
C SER A 30 41.11 32.45 40.50
N GLN A 31 40.34 31.70 41.30
CA GLN A 31 39.65 30.47 40.89
C GLN A 31 38.28 30.36 41.56
N ILE A 32 37.36 29.70 40.88
CA ILE A 32 36.05 29.30 41.41
C ILE A 32 36.13 27.81 41.77
N PRO A 33 35.83 27.40 43.01
CA PRO A 33 35.79 26.00 43.39
C PRO A 33 34.64 25.28 42.66
N SER A 34 34.87 24.05 42.20
CA SER A 34 33.86 23.22 41.52
C SER A 34 32.61 22.98 42.36
N GLU A 35 32.77 22.97 43.68
CA GLU A 35 31.72 22.79 44.68
C GLU A 35 30.72 23.94 44.72
N LEU A 36 31.03 25.10 44.11
CA LEU A 36 30.06 26.18 43.97
C LEU A 36 28.81 25.73 43.22
N SER A 37 28.93 24.70 42.35
CA SER A 37 27.83 24.02 41.68
C SER A 37 26.75 23.43 42.60
N ASN A 38 27.03 23.27 43.90
CA ASN A 38 26.06 22.81 44.90
C ASN A 38 25.00 23.86 45.24
N LEU A 39 25.22 25.13 44.89
CA LEU A 39 24.27 26.22 45.12
C LEU A 39 23.13 26.21 44.08
N LYS A 40 22.35 25.12 44.04
CA LYS A 40 21.31 24.87 43.01
C LYS A 40 20.22 25.94 42.91
N LYS A 41 20.09 26.81 43.91
CA LYS A 41 19.14 27.93 43.95
C LYS A 41 19.73 29.29 43.55
N LEU A 42 21.02 29.34 43.20
CA LEU A 42 21.70 30.58 42.88
C LEU A 42 21.21 31.11 41.53
N VAL A 43 20.65 32.32 41.53
CA VAL A 43 20.11 33.02 40.36
C VAL A 43 21.07 34.09 39.85
N SER A 44 21.79 34.76 40.76
CA SER A 44 22.74 35.81 40.41
C SER A 44 24.09 35.60 41.08
N LEU A 45 25.15 35.61 40.27
CA LEU A 45 26.54 35.51 40.72
C LEU A 45 27.35 36.68 40.15
N ASN A 46 27.80 37.56 41.02
CA ASN A 46 28.65 38.68 40.64
C ASN A 46 30.10 38.44 41.08
N LEU A 47 30.97 38.19 40.11
CA LEU A 47 32.42 38.01 40.28
C LEU A 47 33.22 39.08 39.53
N SER A 48 32.60 40.22 39.20
CA SER A 48 33.24 41.31 38.48
C SER A 48 34.51 41.83 39.19
N HIS A 49 35.47 42.33 38.43
CA HIS A 49 36.73 42.92 38.92
C HIS A 49 37.49 42.01 39.90
N ASN A 50 37.63 40.73 39.54
CA ASN A 50 38.49 39.76 40.22
C ASN A 50 39.72 39.41 39.36
N ARG A 51 40.44 38.34 39.69
CA ARG A 51 41.62 37.85 38.97
C ARG A 51 41.40 36.45 38.40
N LEU A 52 40.16 36.12 38.04
CA LEU A 52 39.80 34.77 37.56
C LEU A 52 40.55 34.44 36.28
N THR A 53 41.18 33.26 36.26
CA THR A 53 41.92 32.73 35.10
C THR A 53 41.15 31.66 34.33
N GLU A 54 40.15 31.04 34.96
CA GLU A 54 39.32 29.99 34.40
C GLU A 54 37.94 29.99 35.07
N ILE A 55 36.94 29.45 34.37
CA ILE A 55 35.64 29.14 34.95
C ILE A 55 35.47 27.63 34.91
N PRO A 56 35.22 26.96 36.05
CA PRO A 56 35.00 25.53 36.06
C PRO A 56 33.72 25.19 35.28
N PRO A 57 33.69 24.14 34.43
CA PRO A 57 32.50 23.76 33.68
C PRO A 57 31.29 23.44 34.57
N GLN A 58 31.53 23.05 35.82
CA GLN A 58 30.50 22.78 36.85
C GLN A 58 29.65 24.02 37.19
N ILE A 59 30.06 25.23 36.79
CA ILE A 59 29.20 26.41 36.88
C ILE A 59 27.90 26.23 36.08
N LEU A 60 27.90 25.40 35.04
CA LEU A 60 26.73 25.07 34.22
C LEU A 60 25.72 24.19 34.97
N ASP A 61 26.12 23.55 36.07
CA ASP A 61 25.22 22.76 36.92
C ASP A 61 24.34 23.65 37.82
N LEU A 62 24.57 24.96 37.83
CA LEU A 62 23.72 25.96 38.47
C LEU A 62 22.51 26.27 37.56
N ARG A 63 21.56 25.33 37.52
CA ARG A 63 20.40 25.38 36.60
C ARG A 63 19.49 26.60 36.75
N GLN A 64 19.60 27.35 37.85
CA GLN A 64 18.80 28.54 38.11
C GLN A 64 19.59 29.85 37.86
N LEU A 65 20.87 29.78 37.47
CA LEU A 65 21.71 30.95 37.31
C LEU A 65 21.33 31.71 36.03
N GLU A 66 20.72 32.87 36.20
CA GLU A 66 20.29 33.75 35.10
C GLU A 66 21.33 34.85 34.82
N THR A 67 22.01 35.32 35.87
CA THR A 67 22.98 36.42 35.76
C THR A 67 24.34 36.00 36.30
N LEU A 68 25.34 36.00 35.42
CA LEU A 68 26.76 35.85 35.80
C LEU A 68 27.55 37.07 35.33
N ASN A 69 28.02 37.89 36.28
CA ASN A 69 28.87 39.03 35.97
C ASN A 69 30.36 38.68 36.18
N LEU A 70 31.13 38.67 35.08
CA LEU A 70 32.58 38.43 35.07
C LEU A 70 33.38 39.64 34.58
N GLU A 71 32.73 40.79 34.41
CA GLU A 71 33.34 42.01 33.88
C GLU A 71 34.63 42.36 34.63
N GLY A 72 35.69 42.76 33.94
CA GLY A 72 36.93 43.19 34.57
C GLY A 72 37.76 42.08 35.22
N ASN A 73 37.50 40.81 34.91
CA ASN A 73 38.47 39.72 35.09
C ASN A 73 39.48 39.69 33.93
N VAL A 74 40.71 39.21 34.17
CA VAL A 74 41.91 39.52 33.38
C VAL A 74 42.06 38.68 32.08
N ARG A 75 40.98 38.33 31.37
CA ARG A 75 41.09 37.68 30.04
C ARG A 75 39.84 37.90 29.20
N SER A 76 39.99 38.46 27.99
CA SER A 76 38.91 38.62 26.99
C SER A 76 38.30 37.27 26.55
N ASP A 77 39.10 36.20 26.62
CA ASP A 77 38.72 34.89 26.08
C ASP A 77 37.70 34.17 26.97
N ILE A 78 37.80 34.34 28.29
CA ILE A 78 36.90 33.72 29.29
C ILE A 78 35.44 34.15 29.12
N VAL A 79 35.21 35.44 28.83
CA VAL A 79 33.87 35.99 28.61
C VAL A 79 33.24 35.45 27.33
N THR A 80 34.07 35.20 26.30
CA THR A 80 33.63 34.65 25.01
C THR A 80 33.27 33.17 25.11
N ASP A 81 33.98 32.40 25.93
CA ASP A 81 33.71 30.97 26.12
C ASP A 81 32.46 30.72 26.98
N PHE A 82 32.21 31.55 28.00
CA PHE A 82 31.01 31.41 28.83
C PHE A 82 29.72 31.78 28.08
N GLY A 83 29.74 32.86 27.30
CA GLY A 83 28.59 33.23 26.46
C GLY A 83 28.20 32.12 25.49
N LYS A 84 29.19 31.47 24.85
CA LYS A 84 28.98 30.29 24.01
C LYS A 84 28.37 29.12 24.79
N LEU A 85 28.88 28.82 25.99
CA LEU A 85 28.37 27.73 26.82
C LEU A 85 26.91 27.95 27.26
N LEU A 86 26.52 29.19 27.57
CA LEU A 86 25.14 29.52 27.91
C LEU A 86 24.21 29.33 26.69
N THR A 87 24.64 29.80 25.51
CA THR A 87 23.91 29.56 24.25
C THR A 87 23.79 28.07 23.92
N TYR A 88 24.85 27.28 24.10
CA TYR A 88 24.79 25.82 23.91
C TYR A 88 23.81 25.15 24.88
N ARG A 89 23.75 25.59 26.13
CA ARG A 89 22.78 25.09 27.11
C ARG A 89 21.35 25.39 26.66
N GLU A 90 21.06 26.63 26.27
CA GLU A 90 19.74 27.04 25.79
C GLU A 90 19.30 26.24 24.56
N GLN A 91 20.20 26.03 23.59
CA GLN A 91 19.94 25.20 22.41
C GLN A 91 19.69 23.74 22.78
N MET A 92 20.43 23.19 23.74
CA MET A 92 20.25 21.81 24.21
C MET A 92 18.91 21.64 24.92
N GLU A 93 18.50 22.60 25.75
CA GLU A 93 17.19 22.61 26.41
C GLU A 93 16.04 22.67 25.40
N GLN A 94 16.13 23.55 24.40
CA GLN A 94 15.15 23.61 23.30
C GLN A 94 15.09 22.32 22.49
N THR A 95 16.24 21.70 22.21
CA THR A 95 16.31 20.44 21.47
C THR A 95 15.67 19.30 22.28
N LEU A 96 15.92 19.23 23.59
CA LEU A 96 15.32 18.23 24.47
C LEU A 96 13.80 18.37 24.53
N GLU A 97 13.30 19.60 24.60
CA GLU A 97 11.86 19.87 24.57
C GLU A 97 11.23 19.45 23.23
N GLN A 98 11.87 19.79 22.11
CA GLN A 98 11.43 19.37 20.78
C GLN A 98 11.41 17.85 20.60
N VAL A 99 12.45 17.15 21.09
CA VAL A 99 12.51 15.69 21.04
C VAL A 99 11.40 15.06 21.88
N ALA A 100 11.11 15.59 23.07
CA ALA A 100 10.03 15.09 23.91
C ALA A 100 8.66 15.21 23.23
N VAL A 101 8.36 16.38 22.64
CA VAL A 101 7.13 16.61 21.88
C VAL A 101 7.05 15.69 20.65
N SER A 102 8.16 15.54 19.91
CA SER A 102 8.21 14.67 18.74
C SER A 102 8.01 13.19 19.10
N GLN A 103 8.53 12.73 20.24
CA GLN A 103 8.32 11.37 20.74
C GLN A 103 6.86 11.13 21.10
N GLU A 104 6.22 12.07 21.80
CA GLU A 104 4.81 11.97 22.15
C GLU A 104 3.92 11.91 20.89
N GLN A 105 4.17 12.79 19.92
CA GLN A 105 3.46 12.78 18.64
C GLN A 105 3.67 11.45 17.88
N SER A 106 4.89 10.91 17.88
CA SER A 106 5.17 9.63 17.23
C SER A 106 4.41 8.48 17.87
N GLU A 107 4.26 8.47 19.20
CA GLU A 107 3.49 7.44 19.91
C GLU A 107 1.99 7.52 19.62
N VAL A 108 1.43 8.74 19.54
CA VAL A 108 0.04 8.94 19.13
C VAL A 108 -0.20 8.44 17.70
N LEU A 109 0.70 8.78 16.76
CA LEU A 109 0.60 8.32 15.38
C LEU A 109 0.72 6.80 15.26
N LYS A 110 1.62 6.16 16.02
CA LYS A 110 1.73 4.69 16.06
C LYS A 110 0.44 4.04 16.55
N ARG A 111 -0.18 4.57 17.62
CA ARG A 111 -1.46 4.05 18.13
C ARG A 111 -2.57 4.17 17.10
N ALA A 112 -2.70 5.33 16.46
CA ALA A 112 -3.67 5.54 15.40
C ALA A 112 -3.44 4.61 14.19
N ALA A 113 -2.18 4.37 13.83
CA ALA A 113 -1.83 3.45 12.74
C ALA A 113 -2.20 1.99 13.07
N VAL A 114 -1.98 1.55 14.32
CA VAL A 114 -2.38 0.20 14.77
C VAL A 114 -3.90 0.04 14.75
N GLU A 115 -4.65 1.05 15.20
CA GLU A 115 -6.11 1.03 15.17
C GLU A 115 -6.64 1.02 13.72
N ALA A 116 -6.13 1.91 12.86
CA ALA A 116 -6.50 1.94 11.45
C ALA A 116 -6.17 0.62 10.74
N ARG A 117 -5.04 0.00 11.07
CA ARG A 117 -4.69 -1.32 10.56
C ARG A 117 -5.66 -2.40 11.05
N GLY A 118 -6.04 -2.41 12.33
CA GLY A 118 -7.03 -3.35 12.85
C GLY A 118 -8.39 -3.21 12.17
N GLN A 119 -8.84 -1.98 11.93
CA GLN A 119 -10.07 -1.72 11.17
C GLN A 119 -9.96 -2.20 9.72
N ALA A 120 -8.82 -1.98 9.07
CA ALA A 120 -8.57 -2.45 7.71
C ALA A 120 -8.53 -3.99 7.62
N GLU A 121 -7.92 -4.67 8.58
CA GLU A 121 -7.88 -6.14 8.66
C GLU A 121 -9.30 -6.72 8.78
N VAL A 122 -10.15 -6.16 9.65
CA VAL A 122 -11.56 -6.59 9.79
C VAL A 122 -12.35 -6.34 8.50
N ALA A 123 -12.17 -5.17 7.88
CA ALA A 123 -12.86 -4.85 6.63
C ALA A 123 -12.42 -5.79 5.48
N GLN A 124 -11.13 -6.14 5.42
CA GLN A 124 -10.60 -7.08 4.46
C GLN A 124 -11.16 -8.49 4.68
N GLU A 125 -11.19 -8.98 5.92
CA GLU A 125 -11.76 -10.29 6.24
C GLU A 125 -13.25 -10.37 5.86
N GLN A 126 -14.02 -9.31 6.13
CA GLN A 126 -15.43 -9.24 5.73
C GLN A 126 -15.59 -9.27 4.20
N ALA A 127 -14.75 -8.55 3.47
CA ALA A 127 -14.77 -8.54 2.00
C ALA A 127 -14.39 -9.92 1.42
N GLU A 128 -13.37 -10.58 1.97
CA GLU A 128 -12.96 -11.91 1.56
C GLU A 128 -14.06 -12.96 1.82
N ASN A 129 -14.67 -12.92 3.01
CA ASN A 129 -15.80 -13.80 3.34
C ASN A 129 -17.01 -13.57 2.42
N ALA A 130 -17.32 -12.30 2.09
CA ALA A 130 -18.40 -11.97 1.17
C ALA A 130 -18.12 -12.49 -0.25
N ASN A 131 -16.88 -12.37 -0.73
CA ASN A 131 -16.47 -12.91 -2.03
C ASN A 131 -16.54 -14.44 -2.07
N GLN A 132 -16.06 -15.12 -1.02
CA GLN A 132 -16.17 -16.58 -0.93
C GLN A 132 -17.62 -17.06 -0.92
N PHE A 133 -18.49 -16.39 -0.16
CA PHE A 133 -19.92 -16.70 -0.11
C PHE A 133 -20.57 -16.50 -1.49
N LYS A 134 -20.26 -15.39 -2.18
CA LYS A 134 -20.73 -15.11 -3.55
C LYS A 134 -20.34 -16.24 -4.52
N GLY A 135 -19.09 -16.68 -4.51
CA GLY A 135 -18.61 -17.77 -5.36
C GLY A 135 -19.28 -19.11 -5.06
N GLN A 136 -19.41 -19.47 -3.78
CA GLN A 136 -20.10 -20.70 -3.35
C GLN A 136 -21.58 -20.69 -3.76
N PHE A 137 -22.26 -19.57 -3.53
CA PHE A 137 -23.65 -19.39 -3.91
C PHE A 137 -23.84 -19.58 -5.43
N LEU A 138 -23.02 -18.93 -6.25
CA LEU A 138 -23.11 -19.06 -7.71
C LEU A 138 -22.83 -20.49 -8.19
N SER A 139 -21.86 -21.18 -7.60
CA SER A 139 -21.58 -22.59 -7.91
C SER A 139 -22.75 -23.50 -7.55
N GLN A 140 -23.34 -23.32 -6.37
CA GLN A 140 -24.50 -24.11 -5.92
C GLN A 140 -25.71 -23.86 -6.83
N MET A 141 -26.06 -22.60 -7.07
CA MET A 141 -27.17 -22.23 -7.95
C MET A 141 -26.96 -22.73 -9.37
N SER A 142 -25.73 -22.70 -9.89
CA SER A 142 -25.42 -23.27 -11.20
C SER A 142 -25.72 -24.78 -11.25
N HIS A 143 -25.38 -25.54 -10.21
CA HIS A 143 -25.68 -26.98 -10.17
C HIS A 143 -27.18 -27.25 -10.04
N GLU A 144 -27.87 -26.50 -9.19
CA GLU A 144 -29.31 -26.61 -8.96
C GLU A 144 -30.14 -26.25 -10.19
N ILE A 145 -29.67 -25.33 -11.05
CA ILE A 145 -30.34 -25.00 -12.31
C ILE A 145 -29.94 -25.97 -13.43
N ARG A 146 -28.66 -26.39 -13.48
CA ARG A 146 -28.17 -27.28 -14.55
C ARG A 146 -28.88 -28.63 -14.56
N THR A 147 -29.11 -29.21 -13.38
CA THR A 147 -29.71 -30.54 -13.24
C THR A 147 -31.11 -30.64 -13.86
N PRO A 148 -32.10 -29.81 -13.48
CA PRO A 148 -33.43 -29.84 -14.09
C PRO A 148 -33.39 -29.44 -15.57
N MET A 149 -32.52 -28.50 -15.96
CA MET A 149 -32.39 -28.09 -17.37
C MET A 149 -31.88 -29.23 -18.27
N ASN A 150 -30.89 -30.00 -17.81
CA ASN A 150 -30.43 -31.19 -18.53
C ASN A 150 -31.54 -32.25 -18.62
N GLY A 151 -32.38 -32.38 -17.59
CA GLY A 151 -33.55 -33.26 -17.63
C GLY A 151 -34.59 -32.82 -18.67
N VAL A 152 -34.86 -31.51 -18.76
CA VAL A 152 -35.76 -30.93 -19.78
C VAL A 152 -35.20 -31.15 -21.18
N ILE A 153 -33.93 -30.81 -21.42
CA ILE A 153 -33.29 -30.98 -22.73
C ILE A 153 -33.25 -32.46 -23.11
N GLY A 154 -32.86 -33.34 -22.19
CA GLY A 154 -32.87 -34.79 -22.44
C GLY A 154 -34.27 -35.31 -22.79
N SER A 155 -35.31 -34.80 -22.14
CA SER A 155 -36.70 -35.15 -22.47
C SER A 155 -37.11 -34.65 -23.87
N LEU A 156 -36.66 -33.45 -24.26
CA LEU A 156 -36.86 -32.92 -25.61
C LEU A 156 -36.06 -33.71 -26.67
N ASP A 157 -34.89 -34.23 -26.33
CA ASP A 157 -34.06 -35.04 -27.22
C ASP A 157 -34.62 -36.44 -27.50
N LEU A 158 -35.48 -36.96 -26.61
CA LEU A 158 -36.21 -38.21 -26.85
C LEU A 158 -37.38 -38.07 -27.83
N ILE A 159 -37.78 -36.84 -28.17
CA ILE A 159 -38.87 -36.59 -29.10
C ILE A 159 -38.41 -36.88 -30.52
N ASP A 160 -39.09 -37.83 -31.18
CA ASP A 160 -38.85 -38.22 -32.56
C ASP A 160 -39.29 -37.11 -33.53
N GLU A 161 -38.33 -36.30 -34.00
CA GLU A 161 -38.56 -35.14 -34.85
C GLU A 161 -39.23 -35.46 -36.20
N GLN A 162 -39.20 -36.73 -36.63
CA GLN A 162 -39.84 -37.17 -37.88
C GLN A 162 -41.36 -37.31 -37.75
N LYS A 163 -41.87 -37.48 -36.53
CA LYS A 163 -43.31 -37.62 -36.24
C LYS A 163 -44.01 -36.29 -36.01
N LEU A 164 -43.25 -35.22 -35.84
CA LEU A 164 -43.76 -33.88 -35.61
C LEU A 164 -44.17 -33.21 -36.92
N ASP A 165 -45.21 -32.38 -36.85
CA ASP A 165 -45.50 -31.44 -37.92
C ASP A 165 -44.44 -30.32 -38.00
N SER A 166 -44.57 -29.43 -38.98
CA SER A 166 -43.61 -28.34 -39.18
C SER A 166 -43.57 -27.35 -38.01
N GLU A 167 -44.72 -27.05 -37.40
CA GLU A 167 -44.86 -26.06 -36.33
C GLU A 167 -44.33 -26.63 -35.01
N GLU A 168 -44.70 -27.88 -34.68
CA GLU A 168 -44.19 -28.63 -33.54
C GLU A 168 -42.67 -28.82 -33.58
N ARG A 169 -42.11 -29.11 -34.77
CA ARG A 169 -40.64 -29.23 -34.94
C ARG A 169 -39.94 -27.90 -34.71
N GLU A 170 -40.53 -26.79 -35.15
CA GLU A 170 -39.98 -25.46 -34.91
C GLU A 170 -40.03 -25.09 -33.42
N HIS A 171 -41.14 -25.38 -32.75
CA HIS A 171 -41.29 -25.18 -31.30
C HIS A 171 -40.29 -26.03 -30.51
N LEU A 172 -40.11 -27.29 -30.87
CA LEU A 172 -39.12 -28.18 -30.25
C LEU A 172 -37.71 -27.60 -30.39
N LYS A 173 -37.33 -27.16 -31.60
CA LYS A 173 -36.02 -26.55 -31.85
C LYS A 173 -35.82 -25.26 -31.05
N LYS A 174 -36.83 -24.39 -30.98
CA LYS A 174 -36.80 -23.17 -30.16
C LYS A 174 -36.64 -23.49 -28.67
N ALA A 175 -37.34 -24.50 -28.15
CA ALA A 175 -37.24 -24.93 -26.76
C ALA A 175 -35.84 -25.49 -26.43
N LYS A 176 -35.32 -26.39 -27.27
CA LYS A 176 -33.95 -26.94 -27.13
C LYS A 176 -32.90 -25.84 -27.14
N ASN A 177 -32.96 -24.95 -28.13
CA ASN A 177 -32.02 -23.83 -28.26
C ASN A 177 -32.08 -22.87 -27.06
N SER A 178 -33.30 -22.59 -26.56
CA SER A 178 -33.48 -21.73 -25.38
C SER A 178 -32.88 -22.38 -24.12
N GLY A 179 -33.08 -23.69 -23.94
CA GLY A 179 -32.50 -24.43 -22.82
C GLY A 179 -30.97 -24.46 -22.86
N GLN A 180 -30.39 -24.71 -24.03
CA GLN A 180 -28.94 -24.65 -24.24
C GLN A 180 -28.39 -23.25 -24.00
N TYR A 181 -29.08 -22.20 -24.47
CA TYR A 181 -28.68 -20.81 -24.24
C TYR A 181 -28.65 -20.45 -22.75
N LEU A 182 -29.67 -20.89 -21.98
CA LEU A 182 -29.70 -20.69 -20.53
C LEU A 182 -28.53 -21.39 -19.83
N LEU A 183 -28.23 -22.64 -20.20
CA LEU A 183 -27.09 -23.37 -19.64
C LEU A 183 -25.77 -22.69 -19.95
N THR A 184 -25.58 -22.20 -21.17
CA THR A 184 -24.39 -21.42 -21.56
C THR A 184 -24.28 -20.15 -20.72
N GLY A 185 -25.35 -19.37 -20.60
CA GLY A 185 -25.33 -18.12 -19.81
C GLY A 185 -25.01 -18.36 -18.33
N ILE A 186 -25.52 -19.42 -17.72
CA ILE A 186 -25.19 -19.78 -16.33
C ILE A 186 -23.72 -20.18 -16.20
N ASN A 187 -23.20 -20.96 -17.16
CA ASN A 187 -21.79 -21.33 -17.17
C ASN A 187 -20.88 -20.10 -17.35
N GLU A 188 -21.27 -19.13 -18.17
CA GLU A 188 -20.55 -17.87 -18.35
C GLU A 188 -20.52 -17.03 -17.07
N ILE A 189 -21.65 -16.93 -16.34
CA ILE A 189 -21.71 -16.24 -15.03
C ILE A 189 -20.76 -16.91 -14.03
N LEU A 190 -20.75 -18.25 -13.98
CA LEU A 190 -19.86 -18.99 -13.08
C LEU A 190 -18.39 -18.76 -13.45
N GLN A 191 -18.04 -18.86 -14.73
CA GLN A 191 -16.68 -18.60 -15.20
C GLN A 191 -16.22 -17.16 -14.90
N PHE A 192 -17.12 -16.19 -15.02
CA PHE A 192 -16.82 -14.82 -14.63
C PHE A 192 -16.52 -14.69 -13.13
N SER A 193 -17.29 -15.36 -12.27
CA SER A 193 -17.01 -15.38 -10.82
C SER A 193 -15.66 -16.04 -10.50
N GLU A 194 -15.35 -17.17 -11.16
CA GLU A 194 -14.05 -17.84 -11.00
C GLU A 194 -12.89 -16.94 -11.45
N LEU A 195 -13.10 -16.12 -12.49
CA LEU A 195 -12.12 -15.16 -12.99
C LEU A 195 -11.90 -14.02 -11.99
N ASP A 196 -12.98 -13.42 -11.51
CA ASP A 196 -13.00 -12.31 -10.54
C ASP A 196 -12.30 -12.70 -9.23
N GLU A 197 -12.43 -13.97 -8.81
CA GLU A 197 -11.78 -14.52 -7.62
C GLU A 197 -10.35 -15.05 -7.87
N GLY A 198 -9.85 -15.01 -9.11
CA GLY A 198 -8.52 -15.53 -9.46
C GLY A 198 -8.40 -17.06 -9.36
N LYS A 199 -9.52 -17.79 -9.38
CA LYS A 199 -9.59 -19.26 -9.27
C LYS A 199 -9.54 -19.99 -10.62
N ILE A 200 -9.56 -19.27 -11.74
CA ILE A 200 -9.43 -19.90 -13.06
C ILE A 200 -8.12 -20.67 -13.15
N THR A 201 -8.24 -21.93 -13.51
CA THR A 201 -7.10 -22.80 -13.84
C THR A 201 -6.96 -22.91 -15.35
N TYR A 202 -5.72 -22.88 -15.84
CA TYR A 202 -5.39 -23.04 -17.25
C TYR A 202 -4.69 -24.37 -17.48
N GLN A 203 -5.14 -25.11 -18.48
CA GLN A 203 -4.48 -26.36 -18.87
C GLN A 203 -3.46 -26.07 -19.97
N GLN A 204 -2.17 -26.04 -19.63
CA GLN A 204 -1.10 -25.86 -20.61
C GLN A 204 -0.83 -27.18 -21.35
N GLN A 205 -1.33 -27.28 -22.57
CA GLN A 205 -1.14 -28.44 -23.45
C GLN A 205 -0.71 -28.00 -24.86
N PRO A 206 0.07 -28.83 -25.58
CA PRO A 206 0.32 -28.59 -27.00
C PRO A 206 -0.99 -28.73 -27.79
N PHE A 207 -1.32 -27.74 -28.60
CA PHE A 207 -2.48 -27.76 -29.48
C PHE A 207 -2.20 -27.05 -30.80
N ASP A 208 -2.96 -27.37 -31.85
CA ASP A 208 -2.86 -26.70 -33.14
C ASP A 208 -3.88 -25.54 -33.21
N LEU A 209 -3.37 -24.31 -33.20
CA LEU A 209 -4.20 -23.11 -33.26
C LEU A 209 -4.94 -22.99 -34.60
N ILE A 210 -4.33 -23.41 -35.71
CA ILE A 210 -4.94 -23.32 -37.05
C ILE A 210 -6.11 -24.28 -37.14
N ASN A 211 -5.93 -25.54 -36.72
CA ASN A 211 -7.03 -26.51 -36.65
C ASN A 211 -8.14 -26.02 -35.72
N THR A 212 -7.78 -25.46 -34.56
CA THR A 212 -8.76 -24.88 -33.63
C THR A 212 -9.57 -23.75 -34.30
N CYS A 213 -8.94 -22.90 -35.12
CA CYS A 213 -9.66 -21.87 -35.86
C CYS A 213 -10.58 -22.45 -36.92
N HIS A 214 -10.16 -23.47 -37.66
CA HIS A 214 -11.00 -24.15 -38.64
C HIS A 214 -12.24 -24.77 -37.99
N GLU A 215 -12.08 -25.47 -36.86
CA GLU A 215 -13.22 -26.01 -36.09
C GLU A 215 -14.22 -24.91 -35.70
N ILE A 216 -13.73 -23.73 -35.29
CA ILE A 216 -14.59 -22.63 -34.88
C ILE A 216 -15.31 -22.03 -36.08
N ILE A 217 -14.64 -21.87 -37.21
CA ILE A 217 -15.23 -21.38 -38.46
C ILE A 217 -16.36 -22.29 -38.89
N GLU A 218 -16.18 -23.61 -38.85
CA GLU A 218 -17.23 -24.58 -39.17
C GLU A 218 -18.46 -24.42 -38.26
N ILE A 219 -18.25 -24.13 -36.97
CA ILE A 219 -19.33 -23.90 -36.01
C ILE A 219 -20.11 -22.61 -36.34
N VAL A 220 -19.43 -21.52 -36.71
CA VAL A 220 -20.07 -20.21 -36.92
C VAL A 220 -20.50 -19.95 -38.37
N LEU A 221 -20.07 -20.78 -39.33
CA LEU A 221 -20.38 -20.63 -40.75
C LEU A 221 -21.89 -20.55 -41.04
N PRO A 222 -22.77 -21.41 -40.46
CA PRO A 222 -24.20 -21.33 -40.71
C PRO A 222 -24.82 -20.00 -40.26
N LEU A 223 -24.34 -19.41 -39.16
CA LEU A 223 -24.77 -18.10 -38.66
C LEU A 223 -24.35 -16.98 -39.62
N SER A 224 -23.13 -17.07 -40.16
CA SER A 224 -22.61 -16.13 -41.16
C SER A 224 -23.43 -16.18 -42.46
N GLN A 225 -23.76 -17.39 -42.92
CA GLN A 225 -24.58 -17.62 -44.11
C GLN A 225 -26.00 -17.05 -43.97
N GLN A 226 -26.63 -17.21 -42.80
CA GLN A 226 -27.94 -16.62 -42.53
C GLN A 226 -27.93 -15.08 -42.62
N LYS A 227 -26.79 -14.45 -42.32
CA LYS A 227 -26.60 -13.00 -42.37
C LYS A 227 -25.90 -12.48 -43.63
N ASN A 228 -25.62 -13.35 -44.61
CA ASN A 228 -24.83 -12.99 -45.81
C ASN A 228 -23.52 -12.24 -45.48
N THR A 229 -22.85 -12.63 -44.39
CA THR A 229 -21.57 -12.05 -43.99
C THR A 229 -20.44 -12.98 -44.45
N GLU A 230 -19.40 -12.43 -45.08
CA GLU A 230 -18.22 -13.18 -45.51
C GLU A 230 -17.30 -13.44 -44.31
N LEU A 231 -16.74 -14.64 -44.18
CA LEU A 231 -15.90 -15.00 -43.04
C LEU A 231 -14.52 -15.45 -43.52
N ASN A 232 -13.50 -14.67 -43.21
CA ASN A 232 -12.16 -14.80 -43.77
C ASN A 232 -11.12 -15.06 -42.66
N LEU A 233 -10.36 -16.15 -42.80
CA LEU A 233 -9.26 -16.49 -41.90
C LEU A 233 -7.93 -16.15 -42.56
N ASP A 234 -7.14 -15.32 -41.91
CA ASP A 234 -5.85 -14.82 -42.41
C ASP A 234 -4.76 -15.06 -41.35
N TYR A 235 -3.79 -15.91 -41.67
CA TYR A 235 -2.71 -16.30 -40.77
C TYR A 235 -1.36 -16.36 -41.50
N SER A 236 -0.30 -16.01 -40.77
CA SER A 236 1.07 -16.18 -41.26
C SER A 236 1.48 -17.67 -41.24
N PRO A 237 2.17 -18.19 -42.27
CA PRO A 237 2.68 -19.57 -42.31
C PRO A 237 3.61 -19.94 -41.14
N VAL A 238 4.13 -18.94 -40.43
CA VAL A 238 5.03 -19.12 -39.27
C VAL A 238 4.27 -19.63 -38.03
N ILE A 239 2.93 -19.56 -38.03
CA ILE A 239 2.06 -19.99 -36.92
C ILE A 239 1.78 -21.51 -36.97
N SER A 240 2.22 -22.21 -38.01
CA SER A 240 2.01 -23.65 -38.21
C SER A 240 2.75 -24.58 -37.23
N GLY A 241 3.34 -24.04 -36.16
CA GLY A 241 3.88 -24.81 -35.04
C GLY A 241 2.83 -24.94 -33.93
N GLY A 242 2.71 -26.13 -33.33
CA GLY A 242 1.84 -26.34 -32.18
C GLY A 242 2.06 -25.28 -31.10
N CYS A 243 0.98 -24.65 -30.66
CA CYS A 243 0.97 -23.68 -29.58
C CYS A 243 0.91 -24.42 -28.24
N LEU A 244 1.56 -23.89 -27.21
CA LEU A 244 1.38 -24.36 -25.84
C LEU A 244 0.36 -23.44 -25.16
N GLY A 245 -0.74 -24.01 -24.68
CA GLY A 245 -1.81 -23.23 -24.06
C GLY A 245 -3.05 -24.05 -23.77
N ASP A 246 -4.10 -23.35 -23.34
CA ASP A 246 -5.41 -23.95 -23.08
C ASP A 246 -6.30 -23.81 -24.32
N GLN A 247 -6.35 -24.87 -25.12
CA GLN A 247 -7.14 -24.91 -26.36
C GLN A 247 -8.62 -24.58 -26.12
N GLN A 248 -9.20 -25.08 -25.02
CA GLN A 248 -10.63 -24.90 -24.73
C GLN A 248 -10.95 -23.44 -24.39
N LYS A 249 -10.11 -22.79 -23.57
CA LYS A 249 -10.27 -21.36 -23.25
C LYS A 249 -10.07 -20.48 -24.48
N ILE A 250 -9.08 -20.78 -25.31
CA ILE A 250 -8.85 -20.05 -26.58
C ILE A 250 -10.05 -20.24 -27.52
N LYS A 251 -10.56 -21.47 -27.64
CA LYS A 251 -11.76 -21.77 -28.44
C LYS A 251 -12.96 -20.95 -27.97
N GLN A 252 -13.18 -20.87 -26.66
CA GLN A 252 -14.26 -20.06 -26.07
C GLN A 252 -14.11 -18.56 -26.40
N VAL A 253 -12.90 -18.00 -26.26
CA VAL A 253 -12.63 -16.59 -26.57
C VAL A 253 -12.92 -16.30 -28.04
N LEU A 254 -12.40 -17.13 -28.94
CA LEU A 254 -12.59 -16.96 -30.38
C LEU A 254 -14.06 -17.13 -30.80
N LEU A 255 -14.78 -18.09 -30.22
CA LEU A 255 -16.23 -18.25 -30.43
C LEU A 255 -17.01 -17.02 -30.01
N ASN A 256 -16.71 -16.45 -28.83
CA ASN A 256 -17.38 -15.25 -28.33
C ASN A 256 -17.11 -14.02 -29.23
N LEU A 257 -15.85 -13.83 -29.65
CA LEU A 257 -15.47 -12.71 -30.52
C LEU A 257 -16.10 -12.84 -31.91
N LEU A 258 -15.99 -14.01 -32.55
CA LEU A 258 -16.57 -14.24 -33.88
C LEU A 258 -18.10 -14.21 -33.85
N GLY A 259 -18.72 -14.81 -32.82
CA GLY A 259 -20.16 -14.76 -32.63
C GLY A 259 -20.67 -13.33 -32.52
N ASN A 260 -20.00 -12.49 -31.74
CA ASN A 260 -20.31 -11.07 -31.67
C ASN A 260 -20.07 -10.35 -33.01
N ALA A 261 -18.95 -10.61 -33.67
CA ALA A 261 -18.64 -9.99 -34.96
C ALA A 261 -19.72 -10.29 -36.01
N ILE A 262 -20.15 -11.54 -36.15
CA ILE A 262 -21.24 -11.92 -37.07
C ILE A 262 -22.57 -11.31 -36.61
N LYS A 263 -22.87 -11.34 -35.31
CA LYS A 263 -24.12 -10.80 -34.77
C LYS A 263 -24.27 -9.30 -35.04
N PHE A 264 -23.20 -8.54 -34.95
CA PHE A 264 -23.23 -7.08 -35.09
C PHE A 264 -22.82 -6.57 -36.49
N THR A 265 -22.34 -7.45 -37.37
CA THR A 265 -22.14 -7.12 -38.78
C THR A 265 -23.45 -7.34 -39.53
N SER A 266 -23.86 -6.33 -40.31
CA SER A 266 -25.12 -6.33 -41.04
C SER A 266 -24.93 -6.76 -42.49
N GLU A 267 -23.88 -6.23 -43.13
CA GLU A 267 -23.39 -6.61 -44.47
C GLU A 267 -21.86 -6.44 -44.48
N GLY A 268 -21.15 -7.23 -45.28
CA GLY A 268 -19.68 -7.16 -45.42
C GLY A 268 -18.96 -8.42 -44.94
N GLU A 269 -17.76 -8.23 -44.38
CA GLU A 269 -16.86 -9.33 -44.00
C GLU A 269 -16.41 -9.27 -42.53
N VAL A 270 -16.19 -10.44 -41.94
CA VAL A 270 -15.54 -10.65 -40.65
C VAL A 270 -14.20 -11.35 -40.89
N LYS A 271 -13.10 -10.70 -40.51
CA LYS A 271 -11.73 -11.20 -40.69
C LYS A 271 -11.10 -11.60 -39.37
N LEU A 272 -10.66 -12.86 -39.25
CA LEU A 272 -9.86 -13.33 -38.14
C LEU A 272 -8.38 -13.36 -38.54
N LYS A 273 -7.56 -12.52 -37.89
CA LYS A 273 -6.15 -12.33 -38.22
C LYS A 273 -5.21 -12.74 -37.09
N PHE A 274 -4.21 -13.57 -37.40
CA PHE A 274 -3.18 -13.96 -36.43
C PHE A 274 -1.81 -13.41 -36.81
N ARG A 275 -1.14 -12.76 -35.86
CA ARG A 275 0.24 -12.29 -35.98
C ARG A 275 1.03 -12.73 -34.76
N ARG A 276 2.22 -13.32 -34.99
CA ARG A 276 3.18 -13.59 -33.92
C ARG A 276 3.74 -12.26 -33.43
N ILE A 277 3.58 -11.99 -32.14
CA ILE A 277 4.23 -10.85 -31.49
C ILE A 277 5.63 -11.34 -31.12
N SER A 278 6.65 -10.87 -31.83
CA SER A 278 8.04 -11.04 -31.40
C SER A 278 8.17 -10.32 -30.05
N GLN A 279 8.55 -11.03 -28.98
CA GLN A 279 9.02 -10.34 -27.77
C GLN A 279 10.31 -9.61 -28.17
N GLU A 280 10.23 -8.29 -28.35
CA GLU A 280 11.41 -7.45 -28.20
C GLU A 280 11.93 -7.69 -26.78
N SER A 281 13.18 -8.16 -26.70
CA SER A 281 13.87 -8.39 -25.45
C SER A 281 14.10 -7.04 -24.77
N GLU A 282 13.42 -6.79 -23.65
CA GLU A 282 13.88 -5.84 -22.63
C GLU A 282 15.13 -6.37 -21.92
#